data_AF-A0AAF0XVH9-F1
#
_entry.id   AF-A0AAF0XVH9-F1
#
_cell.length_a   1.000
_cell.length_b   1.000
_cell.length_c   1.000
_cell.angle_alpha   90.00
_cell.angle_beta   90.00
_cell.angle_gamma   90.00
#
_symmetry.space_group_name_H-M   'P 1'
#
loop_
_entity.id
_entity.type
_entity.pdbx_description
1 polymer ?
#
loop_
_entity_poly.entity_id
_entity_poly.type
_entity_poly.pdbx_seq_one_letter_code
_entity_poly.pdbx_strand_id
1 'polypeptide(L)' 'MCRQGMFVIPFMTRLGITSSWGGWSITGGATPNPGIWSYEGVAGAHIVFFGLCFLAAIWHWTYWDCSR' A
#
# COMPACT_ATOMS: atom_id res chain seq x y z
N MET A 1 18.42 1.63 1.21
CA MET A 1 17.42 2.30 0.35
C MET A 1 18.04 3.11 -0.80
N CYS A 2 18.73 4.24 -0.58
CA CYS A 2 19.29 5.07 -1.68
C CYS A 2 20.34 4.33 -2.53
N ARG A 3 21.27 3.60 -1.90
CA ARG A 3 22.26 2.75 -2.61
C ARG A 3 21.63 1.58 -3.38
N GLN A 4 20.40 1.20 -3.06
CA GLN A 4 19.68 0.09 -3.68
C GLN A 4 18.59 0.56 -4.66
N GLY A 5 18.51 1.87 -4.96
CA GLY A 5 17.53 2.41 -5.90
C GLY A 5 16.06 2.29 -5.47
N MET A 6 15.79 2.10 -4.18
CA MET A 6 14.41 1.95 -3.69
C MET A 6 13.70 3.31 -3.65
N PHE A 7 12.70 3.52 -4.51
CA PHE A 7 11.99 4.79 -4.63
C PHE A 7 10.85 4.99 -3.62
N VAL A 8 9.97 4.00 -3.49
CA VAL A 8 8.72 4.13 -2.68
C VAL A 8 8.91 3.85 -1.19
N ILE A 9 9.87 3.00 -0.82
CA ILE A 9 10.16 2.61 0.57
C ILE A 9 10.57 3.81 1.45
N PRO A 10 11.40 4.77 0.99
CA PRO A 10 11.65 6.01 1.72
C PRO A 10 10.39 6.83 2.07
N PHE A 11 9.34 6.78 1.25
CA PHE A 11 8.10 7.51 1.53
C PHE A 11 7.24 6.80 2.57
N MET A 12 7.10 5.48 2.47
CA MET A 12 6.42 4.66 3.47
C MET A 12 7.09 4.76 4.84
N THR A 13 8.42 4.74 4.88
CA THR A 13 9.20 4.86 6.13
C THR A 13 9.07 6.23 6.80
N ARG A 14 8.97 7.33 6.04
CA ARG A 14 8.70 8.65 6.62
C ARG A 14 7.35 8.74 7.33
N LEU A 15 6.36 7.97 6.88
CA LEU A 15 5.03 7.93 7.47
C LEU A 15 4.92 6.88 8.61
N GLY A 16 6.03 6.27 9.01
CA GLY A 16 6.09 5.34 10.15
C GLY A 16 5.94 3.86 9.80
N ILE A 17 5.85 3.49 8.51
CA ILE A 17 5.87 2.08 8.10
C ILE A 17 7.33 1.61 8.07
N THR A 18 7.75 0.86 9.10
CA THR A 18 9.16 0.45 9.25
C THR A 18 9.39 -1.05 9.15
N SER A 19 8.33 -1.85 9.24
CA SER A 19 8.39 -3.28 9.49
C SER A 19 7.79 -4.10 8.36
N SER A 20 8.30 -5.32 8.17
CA SER A 20 7.82 -6.28 7.18
C SER A 20 7.20 -7.51 7.84
N TRP A 21 6.29 -8.18 7.14
CA TRP A 21 5.78 -9.51 7.53
C TRP A 21 6.88 -10.58 7.56
N GLY A 22 8.00 -10.33 6.88
CA GLY A 22 9.21 -11.15 6.95
C GLY A 22 10.00 -11.02 8.27
N GLY A 23 9.48 -10.28 9.26
CA GLY A 23 10.07 -10.20 10.60
C GLY A 23 11.25 -9.23 10.72
N TRP A 24 11.54 -8.44 9.68
CA TRP A 24 12.63 -7.46 9.67
C TRP A 24 12.10 -6.02 9.68
N SER A 25 12.87 -5.13 10.31
CA SER A 25 12.64 -3.68 10.30
C SER A 25 13.73 -2.95 9.53
N ILE A 26 13.39 -1.79 8.96
CA ILE A 26 14.31 -0.94 8.18
C ILE A 26 15.51 -0.43 9.00
N THR A 27 15.35 -0.32 10.32
CA THR A 27 16.42 0.03 11.27
C THR A 27 17.30 -1.16 11.67
N GLY A 28 17.05 -2.35 11.11
CA GLY A 28 17.84 -3.56 11.36
C GLY A 28 17.42 -4.38 12.58
N GLY A 29 16.31 -4.01 13.24
CA GLY A 29 15.73 -4.80 14.34
C GLY A 29 14.84 -5.94 13.85
N ALA A 30 14.70 -6.99 14.67
CA ALA A 30 13.70 -8.04 14.46
C ALA A 30 12.34 -7.56 14.99
N THR A 31 11.30 -7.65 14.16
CA THR A 31 9.93 -7.27 14.51
C THR A 31 9.02 -8.49 14.41
N PRO A 32 8.79 -9.22 15.51
CA PRO A 32 8.07 -10.50 15.48
C PRO A 32 6.58 -10.35 15.16
N ASN A 33 5.99 -9.17 15.36
CA ASN A 33 4.62 -8.89 14.94
C ASN A 33 4.51 -7.45 14.40
N PRO A 34 4.69 -7.25 13.09
CA PRO A 34 4.67 -5.94 12.46
C PRO A 34 3.23 -5.39 12.26
N GLY A 35 2.20 -6.19 12.57
CA GLY A 35 0.79 -5.81 12.45
C GLY A 35 0.29 -5.68 11.01
N ILE A 36 -0.93 -5.13 10.87
CA ILE A 36 -1.62 -4.96 9.58
C ILE A 36 -0.89 -3.95 8.69
N TRP A 37 -0.31 -2.89 9.28
CA TRP A 37 0.36 -1.80 8.56
C TRP A 37 1.86 -2.05 8.37
N SER A 38 2.18 -3.15 7.70
CA SER A 38 3.53 -3.47 7.21
C SER A 38 3.71 -2.98 5.76
N TYR A 39 4.92 -3.02 5.21
CA TYR A 39 5.13 -2.68 3.78
C TYR A 39 4.21 -3.50 2.85
N GLU A 40 4.07 -4.79 3.15
CA GLU A 40 3.18 -5.70 2.42
C GLU A 40 1.71 -5.35 2.61
N GLY A 41 1.32 -4.97 3.83
CA GLY A 41 -0.06 -4.55 4.14
C GLY A 41 -0.46 -3.27 3.41
N VAL A 42 0.44 -2.29 3.33
CA VAL A 42 0.23 -1.06 2.54
C VAL A 42 0.10 -1.39 1.06
N ALA A 43 0.96 -2.26 0.53
CA ALA A 43 0.87 -2.70 -0.87
C ALA A 43 -0.48 -3.41 -1.16
N GLY A 44 -0.90 -4.32 -0.28
CA GLY A 44 -2.18 -5.02 -0.38
C GLY A 44 -3.37 -4.07 -0.35
N ALA A 45 -3.38 -3.10 0.57
CA ALA A 45 -4.45 -2.10 0.67
C ALA A 45 -4.61 -1.29 -0.62
N HIS A 46 -3.50 -0.87 -1.24
CA HIS A 46 -3.53 -0.12 -2.50
C HIS A 46 -4.05 -0.95 -3.68
N ILE A 47 -3.70 -2.24 -3.75
CA ILE A 47 -4.20 -3.15 -4.81
C ILE A 47 -5.72 -3.34 -4.67
N VAL A 48 -6.21 -3.60 -3.46
CA VAL A 48 -7.66 -3.75 -3.20
C VAL A 48 -8.39 -2.46 -3.51
N PHE A 49 -7.86 -1.32 -3.05
CA PHE A 49 -8.44 -0.01 -3.33
C PHE A 49 -8.50 0.28 -4.83
N PHE A 50 -7.43 0.00 -5.57
CA PHE A 50 -7.42 0.11 -7.02
C PHE A 50 -8.50 -0.74 -7.70
N GLY A 51 -8.69 -2.00 -7.26
CA GLY A 51 -9.75 -2.86 -7.77
C GLY A 51 -11.16 -2.32 -7.53
N LEU A 52 -11.42 -1.77 -6.34
CA LEU A 52 -12.69 -1.12 -6.01
C LEU A 52 -12.93 0.13 -6.86
N CYS A 53 -11.91 0.98 -7.03
CA CYS A 53 -12.00 2.16 -7.89
C CYS A 53 -12.22 1.79 -9.36
N PHE A 54 -11.62 0.70 -9.84
CA PHE A 54 -11.82 0.22 -11.21
C PHE A 54 -13.26 -0.22 -11.44
N LEU A 55 -13.85 -0.99 -10.52
CA LEU A 55 -15.26 -1.38 -10.59
C LEU A 55 -16.20 -0.16 -10.52
N ALA A 56 -15.90 0.80 -9.66
CA ALA A 56 -16.65 2.05 -9.57
C ALA A 56 -16.57 2.87 -10.87
N ALA A 57 -15.39 2.91 -11.52
CA ALA A 57 -15.21 3.59 -12.80
C ALA A 57 -16.04 2.94 -13.92
N ILE A 58 -16.12 1.60 -13.96
CA ILE A 58 -17.01 0.89 -14.90
C ILE A 58 -18.46 1.30 -14.67
N TRP A 59 -18.90 1.31 -13.41
CA TRP A 59 -20.28 1.69 -13.06
C TRP A 59 -20.59 3.12 -13.51
N HIS A 60 -19.72 4.09 -13.18
CA HIS A 60 -19.89 5.49 -13.58
C HIS A 60 -19.86 5.67 -15.10
N TRP A 61 -19.09 4.87 -15.83
CA TRP A 61 -19.08 4.90 -17.29
C TRP A 61 -20.38 4.37 -17.90
N THR A 62 -20.91 3.26 -17.36
CA THR A 62 -22.16 2.67 -17.87
C THR A 62 -23.40 3.50 -17.52
N TYR A 63 -23.42 4.07 -16.32
CA TYR A 63 -24.51 4.92 -15.81
C TYR A 63 -24.10 6.39 -15.82
N TRP A 64 -23.62 6.85 -16.97
CA TRP A 64 -23.09 8.20 -17.12
C TRP A 64 -24.17 9.29 -17.00
N ASP A 65 -25.43 8.97 -17.30
CA ASP A 65 -26.53 9.94 -17.40
C ASP A 65 -27.68 9.63 -16.41
N CYS A 66 -27.39 9.68 -15.11
CA CYS A 66 -28.38 9.42 -14.04
C CYS A 66 -29.45 10.52 -13.86
N SER A 67 -29.59 11.46 -14.81
CA SER A 67 -30.44 12.66 -14.69
C SER A 67 -31.71 12.65 -15.57
N ARG A 68 -31.99 11.54 -16.26
CA ARG A 68 -33.30 11.20 -16.85
C ARG A 68 -33.85 9.93 -16.21
#